data_AF-A0A2P8FEU4-F1
#
_entry.id   AF-A0A2P8FEU4-F1
#
_cell.length_a   1.000
_cell.length_b   1.000
_cell.length_c   1.000
_cell.angle_alpha   90.00
_cell.angle_beta   90.00
_cell.angle_gamma   90.00
#
_symmetry.space_group_name_H-M   'P 1'
#
loop_
_entity.id
_entity.type
_entity.pdbx_description
1 polymer ?
#
loop_
_entity_poly.entity_id
_entity_poly.type
_entity_poly.pdbx_seq_one_letter_code
_entity_poly.pdbx_strand_id
1 'polypeptide(L)'
;MVLDHVDRWFEQNIFAVLEGGNPALAIETMFASVTEYFQSGGRICLVGIFALDATRDHFSDQIAGYFDRWLDSLATCLVCQGFSENCAQIISTQVVAMIQGAIILARATGDAGHFFGAVTQAGKRLCRRSE
;
A
#
# COMPACT_ATOMS: atom_id res chain seq x y z
N MET A 1 5.47 11.79 -17.40
CA MET A 1 6.59 11.70 -16.43
C MET A 1 6.47 10.39 -15.65
N VAL A 2 7.51 9.93 -14.95
CA VAL A 2 7.43 8.77 -14.02
C VAL A 2 6.29 8.95 -13.00
N LEU A 3 6.02 10.18 -12.55
CA LEU A 3 4.91 10.48 -11.63
C LEU A 3 3.52 10.27 -12.22
N ASP A 4 3.26 10.67 -13.47
CA ASP A 4 1.95 10.41 -14.09
C ASP A 4 1.67 8.91 -14.25
N HIS A 5 2.73 8.12 -14.40
CA HIS A 5 2.63 6.66 -14.42
C HIS A 5 2.34 6.11 -13.02
N VAL A 6 2.98 6.66 -11.98
CA VAL A 6 2.70 6.31 -10.58
C VAL A 6 1.28 6.67 -10.21
N ASP A 7 0.85 7.90 -10.50
CA ASP A 7 -0.47 8.44 -10.25
C ASP A 7 -1.55 7.55 -10.84
N ARG A 8 -1.46 7.29 -12.15
CA ARG A 8 -2.41 6.44 -12.87
C ARG A 8 -2.44 5.02 -12.29
N TRP A 9 -1.30 4.49 -11.90
CA TRP A 9 -1.24 3.16 -11.30
C TRP A 9 -1.95 3.13 -9.94
N PHE A 10 -1.67 4.09 -9.05
CA PHE A 10 -2.33 4.19 -7.75
C PHE A 10 -3.84 4.40 -7.90
N GLU A 11 -4.26 5.29 -8.79
CA GLU A 11 -5.67 5.55 -9.04
C GLU A 11 -6.41 4.28 -9.47
N GLN A 12 -5.87 3.54 -10.43
CA GLN A 12 -6.53 2.37 -11.00
C GLN A 12 -6.48 1.14 -10.10
N ASN A 13 -5.39 0.94 -9.36
CA ASN A 13 -5.11 -0.33 -8.70
C ASN A 13 -5.25 -0.28 -7.18
N ILE A 14 -5.26 0.91 -6.58
CA ILE A 14 -5.39 1.10 -5.13
C ILE A 14 -6.65 1.88 -4.83
N PHE A 15 -6.77 3.11 -5.33
CA PHE A 15 -7.84 4.02 -4.91
C PHE A 15 -9.20 3.61 -5.46
N ALA A 16 -9.34 3.43 -6.79
CA ALA A 16 -10.59 2.99 -7.38
C ALA A 16 -11.05 1.62 -6.85
N VAL A 17 -10.10 0.75 -6.48
CA VAL A 17 -10.39 -0.56 -5.88
C VAL A 17 -10.95 -0.41 -4.46
N LEU A 18 -10.25 0.32 -3.59
CA LEU A 18 -10.65 0.52 -2.19
C LEU A 18 -11.94 1.35 -2.07
N GLU A 19 -12.14 2.31 -2.95
CA GLU A 19 -13.27 3.26 -2.89
C GLU A 19 -14.52 2.78 -3.64
N GLY A 20 -14.39 1.77 -4.52
CA GLY A 20 -15.43 1.43 -5.50
C GLY A 20 -16.24 0.16 -5.25
N GLY A 21 -15.90 -0.66 -4.24
CA GLY A 21 -16.41 -2.04 -4.15
C GLY A 21 -16.81 -2.53 -2.76
N ASN A 22 -17.07 -3.84 -2.67
CA ASN A 22 -17.24 -4.52 -1.38
C ASN A 22 -15.93 -4.39 -0.58
N PRO A 23 -15.96 -3.88 0.67
CA PRO A 23 -14.75 -3.58 1.43
C PRO A 23 -13.79 -4.76 1.63
N ALA A 24 -14.31 -5.97 1.84
CA ALA A 24 -13.47 -7.16 2.04
C ALA A 24 -12.79 -7.55 0.72
N LEU A 25 -13.56 -7.63 -0.36
CA LEU A 25 -13.03 -7.94 -1.69
C LEU A 25 -12.06 -6.87 -2.19
N ALA A 26 -12.31 -5.60 -1.88
CA ALA A 26 -11.46 -4.48 -2.25
C ALA A 26 -10.08 -4.57 -1.60
N ILE A 27 -10.01 -4.94 -0.32
CA ILE A 27 -8.74 -5.15 0.38
C ILE A 27 -7.97 -6.34 -0.22
N GLU A 28 -8.64 -7.46 -0.50
CA GLU A 28 -8.01 -8.62 -1.15
C GLU A 28 -7.47 -8.26 -2.53
N THR A 29 -8.25 -7.51 -3.32
CA THR A 29 -7.85 -7.03 -4.64
C THR A 29 -6.66 -6.08 -4.55
N MET A 30 -6.63 -5.18 -3.56
CA MET A 30 -5.50 -4.29 -3.32
C MET A 30 -4.21 -5.07 -3.03
N PHE A 31 -4.26 -6.12 -2.19
CA PHE A 31 -3.10 -6.97 -1.95
C PHE A 31 -2.63 -7.70 -3.22
N ALA A 32 -3.56 -8.18 -4.04
CA ALA A 32 -3.24 -8.82 -5.31
C ALA A 32 -2.54 -7.83 -6.26
N SER A 33 -3.07 -6.62 -6.41
CA SER A 33 -2.49 -5.57 -7.25
C SER A 33 -1.08 -5.17 -6.81
N VAL A 34 -0.84 -5.00 -5.51
CA VAL A 34 0.50 -4.70 -4.98
C VAL A 34 1.46 -5.87 -5.23
N THR A 35 0.97 -7.11 -5.13
CA THR A 35 1.77 -8.32 -5.36
C THR A 35 2.17 -8.47 -6.83
N GLU A 36 1.21 -8.34 -7.75
CA GLU A 36 1.46 -8.36 -9.19
C GLU A 36 2.45 -7.26 -9.59
N TYR A 37 2.26 -6.06 -9.04
CA TYR A 37 3.15 -4.94 -9.28
C TYR A 37 4.59 -5.25 -8.86
N PHE A 38 4.79 -5.80 -7.66
CA PHE A 38 6.10 -6.22 -7.19
C PHE A 38 6.75 -7.28 -8.11
N GLN A 39 5.98 -8.29 -8.53
CA GLN A 39 6.46 -9.37 -9.40
C GLN A 39 6.84 -8.89 -10.81
N SER A 40 6.17 -7.86 -11.32
CA SER A 40 6.47 -7.27 -12.64
C SER A 40 7.83 -6.57 -12.72
N GLY A 41 8.61 -6.54 -11.63
CA GLY A 41 9.81 -5.70 -11.50
C GLY A 41 9.45 -4.22 -11.41
N GLY A 42 8.21 -3.92 -11.05
CA GLY A 42 7.65 -2.59 -10.92
C GLY A 42 8.55 -1.69 -10.07
N ARG A 43 9.04 -0.60 -10.67
CA ARG A 43 10.00 0.33 -10.06
C ARG A 43 9.39 1.19 -8.94
N ILE A 44 8.08 1.24 -8.78
CA ILE A 44 7.39 2.10 -7.81
C ILE A 44 7.50 1.48 -6.41
N CYS A 45 8.63 1.73 -5.77
CA CYS A 45 8.59 2.03 -4.36
C CYS A 45 8.56 3.55 -4.30
N LEU A 46 7.56 4.17 -3.67
CA LEU A 46 7.58 5.62 -3.45
C LEU A 46 8.87 6.01 -2.70
N VAL A 47 9.38 5.14 -1.82
CA VAL A 47 10.72 5.26 -1.20
C VAL A 47 11.86 5.10 -2.20
N GLY A 48 11.72 4.27 -3.22
CA GLY A 48 12.67 4.19 -4.34
C GLY A 48 12.68 5.44 -5.22
N ILE A 49 11.56 6.16 -5.30
CA ILE A 49 11.48 7.50 -5.92
C ILE A 49 12.16 8.53 -5.01
N PHE A 50 11.96 8.45 -3.68
CA PHE A 50 12.69 9.27 -2.70
C PHE A 50 14.22 9.05 -2.72
N ALA A 51 14.68 7.84 -3.07
CA ALA A 51 16.11 7.49 -3.11
C ALA A 51 16.87 8.06 -4.32
N LEU A 52 16.17 8.62 -5.31
CA LEU A 52 16.76 9.29 -6.48
C LEU A 52 16.79 10.79 -6.17
N ASP A 53 17.84 11.26 -5.50
CA ASP A 53 17.96 12.61 -4.95
C ASP A 53 18.05 13.73 -6.01
N ALA A 54 17.65 14.95 -5.60
CA ALA A 54 17.40 16.23 -6.31
C ALA A 54 15.93 16.61 -6.54
N THR A 55 14.98 15.67 -6.49
CA THR A 55 13.55 15.92 -6.73
C THR A 55 12.66 15.83 -5.49
N ARG A 56 13.24 15.51 -4.32
CA ARG A 56 12.54 15.28 -3.05
C ARG A 56 11.63 16.44 -2.64
N ASP A 57 12.09 17.68 -2.79
CA ASP A 57 11.33 18.88 -2.36
C ASP A 57 10.25 19.29 -3.36
N HIS A 58 10.31 18.82 -4.61
CA HIS A 58 9.30 19.15 -5.63
C HIS A 58 8.10 18.21 -5.61
N PHE A 59 8.22 17.04 -4.99
CA PHE A 59 7.18 16.00 -5.02
C PHE A 59 6.79 15.50 -3.63
N SER A 60 7.33 16.08 -2.55
CA SER A 60 7.02 15.71 -1.18
C SER A 60 5.51 15.68 -0.91
N ASP A 61 4.80 16.71 -1.37
CA ASP A 61 3.37 16.88 -1.09
C ASP A 61 2.53 15.88 -1.87
N GLN A 62 2.88 15.61 -3.12
CA GLN A 62 2.19 14.63 -3.96
C GLN A 62 2.39 13.21 -3.41
N ILE A 63 3.61 12.89 -2.95
CA ILE A 63 3.91 11.58 -2.38
C ILE A 63 3.22 11.40 -1.02
N ALA A 64 3.24 12.43 -0.17
CA ALA A 64 2.48 12.43 1.08
C ALA A 64 0.99 12.18 0.82
N GLY A 65 0.41 12.90 -0.15
CA GLY A 65 -0.99 12.73 -0.55
C GLY A 65 -1.34 11.31 -1.01
N TYR A 66 -0.43 10.59 -1.68
CA TYR A 66 -0.68 9.18 -2.03
C TYR A 66 -0.74 8.28 -0.81
N PHE A 67 0.17 8.46 0.15
CA PHE A 67 0.17 7.67 1.36
C PHE A 67 -1.05 8.00 2.22
N ASP A 68 -1.37 9.28 2.40
CA ASP A 68 -2.53 9.72 3.16
C ASP A 68 -3.82 9.14 2.58
N ARG A 69 -4.03 9.26 1.26
CA ARG A 69 -5.21 8.66 0.61
C ARG A 69 -5.22 7.14 0.72
N TRP A 70 -4.07 6.46 0.60
CA TRP A 70 -4.04 5.00 0.76
C TRP A 70 -4.41 4.59 2.19
N LEU A 71 -3.87 5.28 3.19
CA LEU A 71 -4.18 5.04 4.60
C LEU A 71 -5.67 5.25 4.88
N ASP A 72 -6.24 6.35 4.39
CA ASP A 72 -7.64 6.70 4.59
C ASP A 72 -8.60 5.77 3.86
N SER A 73 -8.34 5.44 2.59
CA SER A 73 -9.19 4.52 1.82
C SER A 73 -9.15 3.11 2.42
N LEU A 74 -7.99 2.65 2.88
CA LEU A 74 -7.88 1.36 3.57
C LEU A 74 -8.58 1.40 4.95
N ALA A 75 -8.39 2.45 5.74
CA ALA A 75 -9.06 2.60 7.02
C ALA A 75 -10.59 2.62 6.83
N THR A 76 -11.09 3.28 5.80
CA THR A 76 -12.52 3.30 5.44
C THR A 76 -13.04 1.90 5.15
N CYS A 77 -12.31 1.10 4.35
CA CYS A 77 -12.70 -0.30 4.11
C CYS A 77 -12.74 -1.13 5.40
N LEU A 78 -11.82 -0.88 6.34
CA LEU A 78 -11.78 -1.59 7.63
C LEU A 78 -12.94 -1.15 8.54
N VAL A 79 -13.27 0.14 8.59
CA VAL A 79 -14.45 0.62 9.33
C VAL A 79 -15.72 -0.03 8.80
N CYS A 80 -15.87 -0.13 7.48
CA CYS A 80 -17.01 -0.82 6.86
C CYS A 80 -17.07 -2.34 7.17
N GLN A 81 -15.96 -2.93 7.63
CA GLN A 81 -15.88 -4.32 8.08
C GLN A 81 -16.07 -4.48 9.61
N GLY A 82 -16.42 -3.41 10.31
CA GLY A 82 -16.75 -3.42 11.74
C GLY A 82 -15.60 -3.05 12.67
N PHE A 83 -14.45 -2.59 12.13
CA PHE A 83 -13.38 -2.06 12.97
C PHE A 83 -13.75 -0.67 13.50
N SER A 84 -13.32 -0.34 14.71
CA SER A 84 -13.39 1.05 15.18
C SER A 84 -12.45 1.93 14.36
N GLU A 85 -12.79 3.21 14.21
CA GLU A 85 -11.97 4.17 13.45
C GLU A 85 -10.50 4.20 13.92
N ASN A 86 -10.28 4.21 15.24
CA ASN A 86 -8.93 4.18 15.81
C ASN A 86 -8.18 2.89 15.45
N CYS A 87 -8.84 1.72 15.57
CA CYS A 87 -8.22 0.46 15.16
C CYS A 87 -7.94 0.43 13.66
N ALA A 88 -8.87 0.92 12.83
CA ALA A 88 -8.72 0.98 11.38
C ALA A 88 -7.51 1.83 10.96
N GLN A 89 -7.32 3.01 11.57
CA GLN A 89 -6.18 3.89 11.30
C GLN A 89 -4.83 3.27 11.74
N ILE A 90 -4.79 2.62 12.91
CA ILE A 90 -3.58 1.92 13.37
C ILE A 90 -3.23 0.77 12.42
N ILE A 91 -4.23 -0.01 12.02
CA ILE A 91 -4.04 -1.18 11.16
C ILE A 91 -3.66 -0.77 9.74
N SER A 92 -4.30 0.25 9.17
CA SER A 92 -3.96 0.76 7.83
C SER A 92 -2.50 1.21 7.79
N THR A 93 -2.06 1.98 8.79
CA THR A 93 -0.67 2.42 8.96
C THR A 93 0.29 1.24 9.03
N GLN A 94 0.00 0.23 9.84
CA GLN A 94 0.83 -0.96 9.96
C GLN A 94 0.94 -1.72 8.63
N VAL A 95 -0.18 -1.89 7.92
CA VAL A 95 -0.22 -2.62 6.64
C VAL A 95 0.63 -1.91 5.59
N VAL A 96 0.41 -0.61 5.38
CA VAL A 96 1.15 0.17 4.38
C VAL A 96 2.65 0.21 4.71
N ALA A 97 3.00 0.39 5.99
CA ALA A 97 4.39 0.38 6.44
C ALA A 97 5.07 -0.99 6.21
N MET A 98 4.39 -2.10 6.50
CA MET A 98 4.91 -3.45 6.23
C MET A 98 5.18 -3.68 4.75
N ILE A 99 4.26 -3.26 3.88
CA ILE A 99 4.42 -3.39 2.42
C ILE A 99 5.65 -2.60 1.95
N GLN A 100 5.77 -1.32 2.32
CA GLN A 100 6.90 -0.49 1.88
C GLN A 100 8.25 -1.00 2.43
N GLY A 101 8.29 -1.37 3.71
CA GLY A 101 9.49 -1.95 4.32
C GLY A 101 9.92 -3.24 3.64
N ALA A 102 8.97 -4.10 3.27
CA ALA A 102 9.26 -5.36 2.62
C ALA A 102 9.76 -5.19 1.17
N ILE A 103 9.26 -4.19 0.44
CA ILE A 103 9.79 -3.83 -0.88
C ILE A 103 11.25 -3.37 -0.77
N ILE A 104 11.57 -2.54 0.23
CA ILE A 104 12.95 -2.08 0.47
C ILE A 104 13.86 -3.26 0.80
N LEU A 105 13.44 -4.12 1.74
CA LEU A 105 14.21 -5.31 2.13
C LEU A 105 14.46 -6.25 0.95
N ALA A 106 13.41 -6.60 0.19
CA ALA A 106 13.54 -7.48 -0.96
C ALA A 106 14.49 -6.93 -2.03
N ARG A 107 14.51 -5.61 -2.24
CA ARG A 107 15.46 -4.96 -3.15
C ARG A 107 16.89 -4.96 -2.61
N ALA A 108 17.06 -4.68 -1.32
CA ALA A 108 18.37 -4.62 -0.69
C ALA A 108 19.05 -5.98 -0.59
N THR A 109 18.28 -7.06 -0.36
CA THR A 109 18.81 -8.42 -0.20
C THR A 109 18.75 -9.24 -1.49
N GLY A 110 17.95 -8.83 -2.47
CA GLY A 110 17.65 -9.63 -3.66
C GLY A 110 16.68 -10.80 -3.39
N ASP A 111 16.08 -10.88 -2.20
CA ASP A 111 15.17 -11.95 -1.81
C ASP A 111 13.70 -11.48 -1.77
N ALA A 112 12.93 -11.94 -2.76
CA ALA A 112 11.49 -11.68 -2.85
C ALA A 112 10.68 -12.28 -1.68
N GLY A 113 11.22 -13.24 -0.95
CA GLY A 113 10.59 -13.87 0.22
C GLY A 113 10.20 -12.87 1.30
N HIS A 114 10.96 -11.79 1.48
CA HIS A 114 10.62 -10.72 2.42
C HIS A 114 9.27 -10.05 2.09
N PHE A 115 9.02 -9.82 0.80
CA PHE A 115 7.78 -9.21 0.33
C PHE A 115 6.57 -10.12 0.53
N PHE A 116 6.64 -11.37 0.04
CA PHE A 116 5.53 -12.31 0.15
C PHE A 116 5.20 -12.65 1.62
N GLY A 117 6.23 -12.77 2.47
CA GLY A 117 6.04 -12.95 3.90
C GLY A 117 5.30 -11.77 4.55
N ALA A 118 5.65 -10.54 4.19
CA ALA A 118 5.01 -9.34 4.72
C ALA A 118 3.55 -9.19 4.26
N VAL A 119 3.24 -9.44 2.98
CA VAL A 119 1.86 -9.41 2.46
C VAL A 119 0.99 -10.46 3.16
N THR A 120 1.51 -11.67 3.34
CA THR A 120 0.82 -12.74 4.08
C THR A 120 0.54 -12.33 5.53
N GLN A 121 1.51 -11.70 6.20
CA GLN A 121 1.37 -11.23 7.57
C GLN A 121 0.41 -10.04 7.68
N ALA A 122 0.38 -9.16 6.68
CA ALA A 122 -0.54 -8.04 6.59
C ALA A 122 -2.00 -8.54 6.51
N GLY A 123 -2.29 -9.49 5.63
CA GLY A 123 -3.62 -10.11 5.55
C GLY A 123 -4.06 -10.72 6.89
N LYS A 124 -3.17 -11.44 7.59
CA LYS A 124 -3.46 -12.00 8.93
C LYS A 124 -3.79 -10.95 9.99
N ARG A 125 -3.24 -9.73 9.89
CA ARG A 125 -3.59 -8.65 10.83
C ARG A 125 -5.00 -8.13 10.61
N LEU A 126 -5.48 -8.14 9.37
CA LEU A 126 -6.85 -7.76 9.05
C LEU A 126 -7.86 -8.79 9.54
N CYS A 127 -7.50 -10.08 9.60
CA CYS A 127 -8.36 -11.11 10.18
C CYS A 127 -8.41 -11.09 11.72
N ARG A 128 -7.54 -10.32 12.40
CA ARG A 128 -7.27 -10.49 13.84
C ARG A 128 -8.14 -9.68 14.81
N ARG A 129 -9.24 -9.04 14.38
CA ARG A 129 -10.34 -8.67 15.29
C ARG A 129 -11.63 -8.30 14.56
N SER A 130 -12.47 -9.32 14.36
CA SER A 130 -13.93 -9.21 14.35
C SER A 130 -14.51 -9.47 15.75
N GLU A 131 -13.72 -9.23 16.81
CA GLU A 131 -14.07 -9.42 18.23
C GLU A 131 -13.97 -8.11 19.03
#